data_AF-A0A9W6GE90-F1
#
_entry.id   AF-A0A9W6GE90-F1
#
_cell.length_a   1.000
_cell.length_b   1.000
_cell.length_c   1.000
_cell.angle_alpha   90.00
_cell.angle_beta   90.00
_cell.angle_gamma   90.00
#
_symmetry.space_group_name_H-M   'P 1'
#
loop_
_entity.id
_entity.type
_entity.pdbx_description
1 polymer ?
#
loop_
_entity_poly.entity_id
_entity_poly.type
_entity_poly.pdbx_seq_one_letter_code
_entity_poly.pdbx_strand_id
1 'polypeptide(L)'
;MKTLFNFDPPATEEEVAAAALQYVRKVSGSTHPSQANEAVFEAAVAAIAAATQELLDGLVTSAPPKDREVEAAKAKARSAQRFGTGD
;
A
#
# COMPACT_ATOMS: atom_id res chain seq x y z
N MET A 1 -2.93 -2.52 -5.06
CA MET A 1 -2.18 -2.45 -3.79
C MET A 1 -0.74 -2.84 -4.04
N LYS A 2 0.20 -2.18 -3.36
CA LYS A 2 1.64 -2.49 -3.41
C LYS A 2 2.00 -3.37 -2.21
N THR A 3 3.01 -4.22 -2.36
CA THR A 3 3.55 -5.02 -1.25
C THR A 3 4.35 -4.12 -0.30
N LEU A 4 4.14 -4.26 1.01
CA LEU A 4 4.86 -3.50 2.06
C LEU A 4 5.89 -4.34 2.82
N PHE A 5 5.77 -5.66 2.79
CA PHE A 5 6.66 -6.55 3.56
C PHE A 5 8.04 -6.76 2.91
N ASN A 6 9.04 -6.93 3.78
CA ASN A 6 10.43 -7.27 3.47
C ASN A 6 11.16 -6.20 2.63
N PHE A 7 11.14 -4.95 3.10
CA PHE A 7 11.89 -3.83 2.53
C PHE A 7 12.87 -3.26 3.56
N ASP A 8 13.96 -2.68 3.07
CA ASP A 8 14.91 -1.88 3.85
C ASP A 8 15.09 -0.50 3.19
N PRO A 9 14.72 0.61 3.85
CA PRO A 9 14.10 0.68 5.17
C PRO A 9 12.68 0.08 5.16
N PRO A 10 12.15 -0.36 6.33
CA PRO A 10 10.81 -0.94 6.47
C PRO A 10 9.70 0.02 6.00
N ALA A 11 8.48 -0.49 5.89
CA ALA A 11 7.32 0.32 5.52
C ALA A 11 7.10 1.45 6.54
N THR A 12 6.84 2.66 6.05
CA THR A 12 6.52 3.78 6.93
C THR A 12 5.04 3.75 7.35
N GLU A 13 4.70 4.44 8.42
CA GLU A 13 3.31 4.58 8.88
C GLU A 13 2.40 5.18 7.79
N GLU A 14 2.92 6.12 7.00
CA GLU A 14 2.18 6.72 5.88
C GLU A 14 1.89 5.70 4.77
N GLU A 15 2.82 4.80 4.47
CA GLU A 15 2.61 3.74 3.48
C GLU A 15 1.55 2.73 3.96
N VAL A 16 1.56 2.43 5.26
CA VAL A 16 0.55 1.57 5.90
C VAL A 16 -0.83 2.25 5.88
N ALA A 17 -0.92 3.52 6.28
CA ALA A 17 -2.15 4.30 6.23
C ALA A 17 -2.68 4.44 4.79
N ALA A 18 -1.80 4.65 3.82
CA ALA A 18 -2.17 4.69 2.41
C ALA A 18 -2.71 3.34 1.92
N ALA A 19 -2.12 2.22 2.32
CA ALA A 19 -2.62 0.89 1.99
C ALA A 19 -4.01 0.62 2.61
N ALA A 20 -4.21 1.00 3.88
CA ALA A 20 -5.49 0.93 4.56
C ALA A 20 -6.56 1.77 3.87
N LEU A 21 -6.24 3.02 3.49
CA LEU A 21 -7.14 3.87 2.73
C LEU A 21 -7.56 3.24 1.40
N GLN A 22 -6.60 2.65 0.67
CA GLN A 22 -6.93 1.98 -0.59
C GLN A 22 -7.81 0.75 -0.37
N TYR A 23 -7.64 0.02 0.74
CA TYR A 23 -8.52 -1.08 1.10
C TYR A 23 -9.95 -0.58 1.34
N VAL A 24 -10.11 0.44 2.18
CA VAL A 24 -11.42 0.99 2.54
C VAL A 24 -12.13 1.53 1.30
N ARG A 25 -11.44 2.25 0.42
CA ARG A 25 -11.99 2.69 -0.88
C ARG A 25 -12.44 1.54 -1.76
N LYS A 26 -11.63 0.48 -1.82
CA LYS A 26 -11.94 -0.70 -2.63
C LYS A 26 -13.18 -1.44 -2.13
N VAL A 27 -13.31 -1.61 -0.82
CA VAL A 27 -14.44 -2.35 -0.20
C VAL A 27 -15.71 -1.52 -0.19
N SER A 28 -15.61 -0.24 0.13
CA SER A 28 -16.77 0.67 0.15
C SER A 28 -17.29 1.02 -1.25
N GLY A 29 -16.47 0.86 -2.29
CA GLY A 29 -16.81 1.28 -3.65
C GLY A 29 -16.78 2.79 -3.86
N SER A 30 -16.30 3.56 -2.87
CA SER A 30 -16.18 5.02 -2.98
C SER A 30 -14.75 5.50 -2.80
N THR A 31 -14.28 6.33 -3.73
CA THR A 31 -12.98 7.00 -3.63
C THR A 31 -12.99 8.12 -2.59
N HIS A 32 -14.13 8.76 -2.38
CA HIS A 32 -14.32 9.83 -1.39
C HIS A 32 -15.58 9.56 -0.56
N PRO A 33 -15.50 9.50 0.78
CA PRO A 33 -16.69 9.36 1.60
C PRO A 33 -17.64 10.56 1.37
N SER A 34 -18.95 10.31 1.50
CA SER A 34 -19.88 11.40 1.74
C SER A 34 -19.62 12.00 3.13
N GLN A 35 -20.05 13.24 3.36
CA GLN A 35 -19.92 13.88 4.67
C GLN A 35 -20.52 13.03 5.81
N ALA A 36 -21.64 12.33 5.55
CA ALA A 36 -22.26 11.45 6.54
C ALA A 36 -21.41 10.21 6.89
N ASN A 37 -20.51 9.78 6.00
CA ASN A 37 -19.70 8.57 6.16
C ASN A 37 -18.23 8.85 6.51
N GLU A 38 -17.84 10.12 6.64
CA GLU A 38 -16.44 10.53 6.86
C GLU A 38 -15.86 9.88 8.12
N ALA A 39 -16.56 9.98 9.25
CA ALA A 39 -16.13 9.38 10.51
C ALA A 39 -15.98 7.84 10.44
N VAL A 40 -16.87 7.15 9.70
CA VAL A 40 -16.79 5.69 9.52
C VAL A 40 -15.60 5.32 8.64
N PHE A 41 -15.32 6.10 7.60
CA PHE A 41 -14.14 5.91 6.77
C PHE A 41 -12.86 6.10 7.57
N GLU A 42 -12.74 7.20 8.32
CA GLU A 42 -11.56 7.50 9.14
C GLU A 42 -11.30 6.39 10.17
N ALA A 43 -12.34 5.97 10.90
CA ALA A 43 -12.22 4.90 11.87
C ALA A 43 -11.79 3.57 11.24
N ALA A 44 -12.36 3.21 10.09
CA ALA A 44 -11.99 2.00 9.37
C ALA A 44 -10.54 2.04 8.86
N VAL A 45 -10.09 3.18 8.33
CA VAL A 45 -8.70 3.36 7.89
C VAL A 45 -7.74 3.21 9.07
N ALA A 46 -8.02 3.86 10.21
CA ALA A 46 -7.18 3.77 11.40
C ALA A 46 -7.08 2.34 11.93
N ALA A 47 -8.21 1.63 12.05
CA ALA A 47 -8.22 0.25 12.55
C ALA A 47 -7.42 -0.71 11.63
N ILE A 48 -7.57 -0.55 10.31
CA ILE A 48 -6.87 -1.38 9.34
C ILE A 48 -5.38 -1.05 9.29
N ALA A 49 -5.01 0.24 9.42
CA ALA A 49 -3.62 0.64 9.50
C ALA A 49 -2.93 0.00 10.72
N ALA A 50 -3.56 0.04 11.89
CA ALA A 50 -3.04 -0.60 13.10
C ALA A 50 -2.86 -2.12 12.92
N ALA A 51 -3.90 -2.82 12.45
CA ALA A 51 -3.82 -4.26 12.18
C ALA A 51 -2.76 -4.62 11.12
N THR A 52 -2.56 -3.74 10.13
CA THR A 52 -1.54 -3.93 9.09
C THR A 52 -0.13 -3.73 9.66
N GLN A 53 0.07 -2.75 10.55
CA GLN A 53 1.34 -2.55 11.25
C GLN A 53 1.69 -3.78 12.09
N GLU A 54 0.75 -4.26 12.92
CA GLU A 54 0.94 -5.46 13.73
C GLU A 54 1.29 -6.69 12.87
N LEU A 55 0.63 -6.85 11.72
CA LEU A 55 0.97 -7.90 10.76
C LEU A 55 2.41 -7.74 10.25
N LEU A 56 2.81 -6.55 9.81
CA LEU A 56 4.15 -6.31 9.26
C LEU A 56 5.24 -6.55 10.31
N ASP A 57 5.01 -6.14 11.55
CA ASP A 57 5.92 -6.35 12.67
C ASP A 57 6.06 -7.83 13.05
N GLY A 58 4.97 -8.61 12.89
CA GLY A 58 4.93 -10.04 13.21
C GLY A 58 5.42 -10.98 12.11
N LEU A 59 5.54 -10.50 10.86
CA LEU A 59 5.98 -11.33 9.73
C LEU A 59 7.50 -11.56 9.76
N VAL A 60 7.90 -12.82 9.65
CA VAL A 60 9.32 -13.24 9.61
C VAL A 60 9.64 -13.84 8.24
N THR A 61 10.84 -13.55 7.71
CA THR A 61 11.32 -14.13 6.46
C THR A 61 12.83 -14.35 6.51
N SER A 62 13.31 -15.36 5.78
CA SER A 62 14.73 -15.60 5.53
C SER A 62 15.22 -14.98 4.21
N ALA A 63 14.31 -14.45 3.40
CA ALA A 63 14.66 -13.79 2.15
C ALA A 63 15.36 -12.44 2.42
N PRO A 64 16.36 -12.05 1.61
CA PRO A 64 16.98 -10.73 1.75
C PRO A 64 15.93 -9.62 1.54
N PRO A 65 16.06 -8.48 2.25
CA PRO A 65 15.16 -7.35 2.07
C PRO A 65 15.29 -6.76 0.66
N LYS A 66 14.19 -6.21 0.16
CA LYS A 66 14.13 -5.51 -1.12
C LYS A 66 14.39 -4.02 -0.92
N ASP A 67 15.07 -3.42 -1.89
CA ASP A 67 15.18 -1.96 -1.97
C ASP A 67 13.95 -1.37 -2.68
N ARG A 68 13.35 -0.34 -2.07
CA ARG A 68 12.10 0.25 -2.55
C ARG A 68 12.29 1.03 -3.86
N GLU A 69 13.41 1.71 -4.04
CA GLU A 69 13.73 2.47 -5.26
C GLU A 69 13.99 1.54 -6.44
N VAL A 70 14.71 0.44 -6.20
CA VAL A 70 14.96 -0.60 -7.19
C VAL A 70 13.65 -1.24 -7.65
N GLU A 71 12.75 -1.57 -6.73
CA GLU A 71 11.46 -2.16 -7.10
C GLU A 71 10.56 -1.16 -7.84
N ALA A 72 10.59 0.13 -7.48
CA ALA A 72 9.91 1.18 -8.22
C ALA A 72 10.46 1.35 -9.65
N ALA A 73 11.78 1.33 -9.82
CA ALA A 73 12.43 1.40 -11.12
C ALA A 73 12.07 0.19 -12.00
N LYS A 74 12.08 -1.03 -11.45
CA LYS A 74 11.63 -2.24 -12.14
C LYS A 74 10.16 -2.13 -12.55
N ALA A 75 9.28 -1.59 -11.70
CA ALA A 75 7.89 -1.36 -12.04
C ALA A 75 7.73 -0.37 -13.21
N LYS A 76 8.49 0.75 -13.19
CA LYS A 76 8.50 1.75 -14.26
C LYS A 76 9.00 1.16 -15.60
N ALA A 77 10.09 0.40 -15.57
CA ALA A 77 10.63 -0.27 -16.76
C ALA A 77 9.63 -1.26 -17.36
N ARG A 78 8.97 -2.08 -16.53
CA ARG A 78 7.89 -2.98 -16.97
C ARG A 78 6.71 -2.22 -17.59
N SER A 79 6.33 -1.06 -17.03
CA SER A 79 5.29 -0.21 -17.61
C SER A 79 5.69 0.35 -18.97
N ALA A 80 6.93 0.83 -19.10
CA ALA A 80 7.46 1.35 -20.36
C ALA A 80 7.48 0.27 -21.45
N GLN A 81 7.83 -0.98 -21.13
CA GLN A 81 7.77 -2.08 -22.11
C GLN A 81 6.33 -2.41 -22.55
N ARG A 82 5.35 -2.26 -21.65
CA ARG A 82 3.94 -2.61 -21.94
C ARG A 82 3.19 -1.52 -22.71
N PHE A 83 3.57 -0.26 -22.52
CA PHE A 83 2.85 0.90 -23.08
C PHE A 83 3.72 1.77 -24.00
N GLY A 84 5.01 1.50 -24.09
CA GLY A 84 5.98 2.26 -24.89
C GLY A 84 6.28 1.57 -26.21
N THR A 85 5.29 1.39 -27.06
CA THR A 85 5.43 1.48 -28.53
C THR A 85 4.05 1.67 -29.14
N GLY A 86 3.68 2.93 -29.36
CA GLY A 86 2.85 3.32 -30.48
C GLY A 86 3.69 4.32 -31.26
N ASP A 87 4.55 3.81 -32.14
CA ASP A 87 5.02 4.56 -33.32
C ASP A 87 3.91 4.55 -34.37
#